data_AF-A0A2M8Q9N0-F1
#
_entry.id   AF-A0A2M8Q9N0-F1
#
_cell.length_a   1.000
_cell.length_b   1.000
_cell.length_c   1.000
_cell.angle_alpha   90.00
_cell.angle_beta   90.00
_cell.angle_gamma   90.00
#
_symmetry.space_group_name_H-M   'P 1'
#
loop_
_entity.id
_entity.type
_entity.pdbx_description
1 polymer ?
#
loop_
_entity_poly.entity_id
_entity_poly.type
_entity_poly.pdbx_seq_one_letter_code
_entity_poly.pdbx_strand_id
1 'polypeptide(L)'
;LRPIWTEKPETASRVRQRIEAVLDYCAAHGWRDEANPARWRGRLKMLLPEPAKVRRVQHFSALPYSRVAEFYRALTERTGMAARCLEFVLLTACRSGEARGATWREFDLAAGLWTIPGERMKAGKEHVIPLSAPALALLRSLPRLAGSPYVFFAPRGGMFTDMAMTQTIRRMHTDAIAAGGQGWIDPTSGRVITAHGLRSTFRDWAGETTHHAREVIEHALAHQLHDKAEAAYARGALLAKRRALMDDWARFVTRPSAEVIRLPVGGRT
;
A
#
# COMPACT_ATOMS: atom_id res chain seq x y z
N LEU A 1 -29.42 10.73 -0.80
CA LEU A 1 -28.31 10.37 0.10
C LEU A 1 -28.67 9.31 1.14
N ARG A 2 -29.83 9.42 1.84
CA ARG A 2 -30.24 8.49 2.90
C ARG A 2 -30.03 6.99 2.63
N PRO A 3 -30.42 6.42 1.47
CA PRO A 3 -30.30 4.97 1.24
C PRO A 3 -28.86 4.45 1.27
N ILE A 4 -27.89 5.29 0.95
CA ILE A 4 -26.47 4.92 0.88
C ILE A 4 -25.64 5.51 2.02
N TRP A 5 -26.21 6.40 2.83
CA TRP A 5 -25.46 7.17 3.83
C TRP A 5 -24.86 6.28 4.93
N THR A 6 -25.59 5.22 5.29
CA THR A 6 -25.16 4.26 6.33
C THR A 6 -24.45 3.06 5.72
N GLU A 7 -24.95 2.51 4.61
CA GLU A 7 -24.42 1.29 4.00
C GLU A 7 -23.15 1.51 3.17
N LYS A 8 -23.06 2.67 2.49
CA LYS A 8 -21.95 3.04 1.59
C LYS A 8 -21.48 4.47 1.88
N PRO A 9 -21.01 4.76 3.11
CA PRO A 9 -20.78 6.13 3.59
C PRO A 9 -19.76 6.90 2.74
N GLU A 10 -18.71 6.24 2.23
CA GLU A 10 -17.72 6.87 1.34
C GLU A 10 -18.33 7.27 -0.01
N THR A 11 -19.10 6.39 -0.63
CA THR A 11 -19.82 6.69 -1.87
C THR A 11 -20.82 7.82 -1.65
N ALA A 12 -21.57 7.77 -0.55
CA ALA A 12 -22.54 8.80 -0.20
C ALA A 12 -21.89 10.17 0.04
N SER A 13 -20.77 10.20 0.76
CA SER A 13 -20.00 11.43 0.99
C SER A 13 -19.43 12.00 -0.30
N ARG A 14 -18.85 11.16 -1.18
CA ARG A 14 -18.31 11.59 -2.48
C ARG A 14 -19.40 12.09 -3.43
N VAL A 15 -20.54 11.42 -3.48
CA VAL A 15 -21.70 11.87 -4.28
C VAL A 15 -22.18 13.24 -3.78
N ARG A 16 -22.33 13.41 -2.46
CA ARG A 16 -22.68 14.71 -1.87
C ARG A 16 -21.67 15.80 -2.24
N GLN A 17 -20.37 15.54 -2.08
CA GLN A 17 -19.31 16.51 -2.42
C GLN A 17 -19.36 16.91 -3.90
N ARG A 18 -19.62 15.97 -4.80
CA ARG A 18 -19.77 16.27 -6.24
C ARG A 18 -21.00 17.13 -6.52
N ILE A 19 -22.14 16.82 -5.88
CA ILE A 19 -23.36 17.64 -6.00
C ILE A 19 -23.07 19.05 -5.47
N GLU A 20 -22.45 19.16 -4.29
CA GLU A 20 -22.05 20.45 -3.69
C GLU A 20 -21.22 21.27 -4.67
N ALA A 21 -20.16 20.68 -5.26
CA ALA A 21 -19.27 21.38 -6.20
C ALA A 21 -20.00 21.87 -7.46
N VAL A 22 -20.89 21.06 -8.06
CA VAL A 22 -21.68 21.47 -9.23
C VAL A 22 -22.62 22.61 -8.88
N LEU A 23 -23.30 22.53 -7.74
CA LEU A 23 -24.25 23.58 -7.33
C LEU A 23 -23.53 24.89 -6.97
N ASP A 24 -22.38 24.83 -6.31
CA ASP A 24 -21.56 26.02 -6.03
C ASP A 24 -21.01 26.63 -7.32
N TYR A 25 -20.60 25.81 -8.28
CA TYR A 25 -20.17 26.29 -9.60
C TYR A 25 -21.29 27.05 -10.32
N CYS A 26 -22.51 26.49 -10.39
CA CYS A 26 -23.64 27.15 -11.03
C CYS A 26 -24.06 28.43 -10.30
N ALA A 27 -24.01 28.45 -8.96
CA ALA A 27 -24.30 29.64 -8.17
C ALA A 27 -23.27 30.76 -8.43
N ALA A 28 -21.99 30.43 -8.51
CA ALA A 28 -20.93 31.40 -8.84
C ALA A 28 -21.09 32.03 -10.24
N HIS A 29 -21.76 31.34 -11.16
CA HIS A 29 -22.10 31.84 -12.49
C HIS A 29 -23.48 32.54 -12.56
N GLY A 30 -24.20 32.65 -11.44
CA GLY A 30 -25.52 33.25 -11.39
C GLY A 30 -26.63 32.44 -12.07
N TRP A 31 -26.38 31.17 -12.39
CA TRP A 31 -27.38 30.28 -13.02
C TRP A 31 -28.40 29.73 -12.04
N ARG A 32 -28.20 29.96 -10.74
CA ARG A 32 -29.08 29.58 -9.65
C ARG A 32 -28.80 30.43 -8.42
N ASP A 33 -29.70 30.34 -7.46
CA ASP A 33 -29.52 30.94 -6.13
C ASP A 33 -28.31 30.34 -5.40
N GLU A 34 -27.69 31.18 -4.56
CA GLU A 34 -26.50 30.86 -3.74
C GLU A 34 -26.75 29.72 -2.73
N ALA A 35 -28.01 29.44 -2.41
CA ALA A 35 -28.38 28.39 -1.47
C ALA A 35 -28.03 27.01 -2.04
N ASN A 36 -27.08 26.33 -1.41
CA ASN A 36 -26.66 24.98 -1.77
C ASN A 36 -27.05 23.95 -0.70
N PRO A 37 -28.10 23.13 -0.94
CA PRO A 37 -28.59 22.15 0.03
C PRO A 37 -27.63 20.96 0.24
N ALA A 38 -26.63 20.80 -0.63
CA ALA A 38 -25.63 19.75 -0.50
C ALA A 38 -24.46 20.16 0.41
N ARG A 39 -24.29 21.45 0.75
CA ARG A 39 -23.22 21.91 1.66
C ARG A 39 -23.31 21.20 3.01
N TRP A 40 -22.15 20.80 3.55
CA TRP A 40 -22.07 20.17 4.87
C TRP A 40 -22.15 21.20 6.01
N ARG A 41 -23.15 22.09 5.96
CA ARG A 41 -23.45 23.11 6.97
C ARG A 41 -24.97 23.27 7.09
N GLY A 42 -25.45 23.61 8.29
CA GLY A 42 -26.88 23.80 8.55
C GLY A 42 -27.71 22.53 8.40
N ARG A 43 -28.75 22.57 7.55
CA ARG A 43 -29.82 21.56 7.45
C ARG A 43 -29.30 20.13 7.23
N LEU A 44 -28.31 19.95 6.36
CA LEU A 44 -27.82 18.61 6.04
C LEU A 44 -27.07 17.95 7.21
N LYS A 45 -26.38 18.73 8.05
CA LYS A 45 -25.72 18.27 9.28
C LYS A 45 -26.72 17.83 10.35
N MET A 46 -27.92 18.44 10.37
CA MET A 46 -28.99 18.09 11.31
C MET A 46 -29.79 16.87 10.86
N LEU A 47 -29.84 16.61 9.55
CA LEU A 47 -30.65 15.54 8.95
C LEU A 47 -29.90 14.22 8.77
N LEU A 48 -28.56 14.23 8.81
CA LEU A 48 -27.71 13.07 8.59
C LEU A 48 -26.63 12.99 9.68
N PRO A 49 -26.44 11.82 10.32
CA PRO A 49 -25.37 11.66 11.30
C PRO A 49 -24.01 11.93 10.67
N GLU A 50 -23.10 12.50 11.46
CA GLU A 50 -21.74 12.82 11.01
C GLU A 50 -21.09 11.57 10.41
N PRO A 51 -20.56 11.64 9.17
CA PRO A 51 -19.93 10.49 8.52
C PRO A 51 -18.89 9.79 9.38
N ALA A 52 -18.15 10.54 10.21
CA ALA A 52 -17.16 9.99 11.14
C ALA A 52 -17.77 9.17 12.29
N LYS A 53 -19.01 9.44 12.71
CA LYS A 53 -19.73 8.70 13.76
C LYS A 53 -20.46 7.47 13.21
N VAL A 54 -20.78 7.46 11.91
CA VAL A 54 -21.37 6.29 11.20
C VAL A 54 -20.27 5.31 10.76
N ARG A 55 -19.05 5.80 10.59
CA ARG A 55 -17.91 5.07 10.05
C ARG A 55 -17.15 4.35 11.16
N ARG A 56 -17.19 3.02 11.16
CA ARG A 56 -16.01 2.25 11.61
C ARG A 56 -14.93 2.44 10.56
N VAL A 57 -13.78 3.00 10.92
CA VAL A 57 -12.62 3.08 10.01
C VAL A 57 -12.21 1.64 9.68
N GLN A 58 -12.56 1.15 8.49
CA GLN A 58 -12.04 -0.13 8.02
C GLN A 58 -10.62 0.10 7.50
N HIS A 59 -9.66 -0.42 8.25
CA HIS A 59 -8.29 -0.56 7.77
C HIS A 59 -8.23 -1.65 6.70
N PHE A 60 -7.28 -1.52 5.76
CA PHE A 60 -7.05 -2.56 4.76
C PHE A 60 -6.52 -3.82 5.44
N SER A 61 -7.10 -4.97 5.12
CA SER A 61 -6.71 -6.27 5.68
C SER A 61 -5.23 -6.54 5.44
N ALA A 62 -4.48 -6.70 6.53
CA ALA A 62 -3.03 -6.81 6.57
C ALA A 62 -2.58 -8.20 7.03
N LEU A 63 -1.44 -8.66 6.51
CA LEU A 63 -0.85 -9.91 6.96
C LEU A 63 -0.08 -9.67 8.27
N PRO A 64 -0.14 -10.56 9.27
CA PRO A 64 0.78 -10.50 10.40
C PRO A 64 2.23 -10.53 9.91
N TYR A 65 3.08 -9.62 10.38
CA TYR A 65 4.47 -9.56 9.90
C TYR A 65 5.24 -10.86 10.17
N SER A 66 4.88 -11.61 11.22
CA SER A 66 5.45 -12.93 11.49
C SER A 66 5.34 -13.92 10.31
N ARG A 67 4.28 -13.80 9.50
CA ARG A 67 4.01 -14.65 8.32
C ARG A 67 4.53 -14.08 7.00
N VAL A 68 5.14 -12.89 7.01
CA VAL A 68 5.54 -12.22 5.75
C VAL A 68 6.59 -13.01 4.96
N ALA A 69 7.50 -13.70 5.65
CA ALA A 69 8.52 -14.52 4.99
C ALA A 69 7.94 -15.77 4.31
N GLU A 70 6.92 -16.37 4.92
CA GLU A 70 6.15 -17.47 4.34
C GLU A 70 5.40 -16.99 3.08
N PHE A 71 4.74 -15.84 3.17
CA PHE A 71 4.06 -15.22 2.05
C PHE A 71 5.02 -14.86 0.91
N TYR A 72 6.20 -14.30 1.22
CA TYR A 72 7.22 -13.95 0.23
C TYR A 72 7.66 -15.18 -0.58
N ARG A 73 7.96 -16.31 0.09
CA ARG A 73 8.32 -17.56 -0.61
C ARG A 73 7.21 -18.01 -1.56
N ALA A 74 5.98 -18.11 -1.05
CA ALA A 74 4.82 -18.49 -1.85
C ALA A 74 4.54 -17.52 -3.01
N LEU A 75 4.92 -16.24 -2.88
CA LEU A 75 4.81 -15.22 -3.92
C LEU A 75 5.88 -15.36 -5.00
N THR A 76 7.12 -15.67 -4.61
CA THR A 76 8.24 -15.80 -5.57
C THR A 76 8.07 -16.96 -6.56
N GLU A 77 7.33 -18.00 -6.14
CA GLU A 77 6.91 -19.13 -6.99
C GLU A 77 5.89 -18.74 -8.07
N ARG A 78 5.28 -17.55 -7.98
CA ARG A 78 4.26 -17.09 -8.92
C ARG A 78 4.90 -16.44 -10.14
N THR A 79 4.28 -16.69 -11.29
CA THR A 79 4.71 -16.12 -12.58
C THR A 79 3.86 -14.91 -12.96
N GLY A 80 4.38 -14.09 -13.88
CA GLY A 80 3.68 -12.94 -14.45
C GLY A 80 3.92 -11.60 -13.75
N MET A 81 3.65 -10.51 -14.49
CA MET A 81 3.97 -9.14 -14.05
C MET A 81 3.21 -8.69 -12.80
N ALA A 82 1.98 -9.17 -12.58
CA ALA A 82 1.22 -8.84 -11.38
C ALA A 82 1.85 -9.42 -10.10
N ALA A 83 2.40 -10.62 -10.17
CA ALA A 83 3.13 -11.24 -9.06
C ALA A 83 4.45 -10.50 -8.78
N ARG A 84 5.22 -10.17 -9.82
CA ARG A 84 6.47 -9.41 -9.69
C ARG A 84 6.23 -8.00 -9.16
N CYS A 85 5.15 -7.34 -9.58
CA CYS A 85 4.76 -6.05 -9.03
C CYS A 85 4.34 -6.14 -7.56
N LEU A 86 3.67 -7.23 -7.15
CA LEU A 86 3.31 -7.46 -5.75
C LEU A 86 4.56 -7.74 -4.89
N GLU A 87 5.51 -8.48 -5.43
CA GLU A 87 6.82 -8.72 -4.80
C GLU A 87 7.54 -7.38 -4.58
N PHE A 88 7.54 -6.52 -5.59
CA PHE A 88 8.12 -5.19 -5.51
C PHE A 88 7.40 -4.29 -4.49
N VAL A 89 6.06 -4.30 -4.44
CA VAL A 89 5.28 -3.60 -3.41
C VAL A 89 5.66 -4.08 -2.01
N LEU A 90 5.82 -5.39 -1.83
CA LEU A 90 6.22 -5.95 -0.55
C LEU A 90 7.62 -5.48 -0.15
N LEU A 91 8.60 -5.54 -1.05
CA LEU A 91 9.99 -5.15 -0.77
C LEU A 91 10.20 -3.65 -0.56
N THR A 92 9.34 -2.81 -1.14
CA THR A 92 9.48 -1.33 -1.09
C THR A 92 8.48 -0.64 -0.17
N ALA A 93 7.47 -1.37 0.31
CA ALA A 93 6.31 -0.82 1.03
C ALA A 93 5.60 0.34 0.31
N CYS A 94 5.75 0.48 -1.02
CA CYS A 94 5.08 1.53 -1.79
C CYS A 94 3.58 1.21 -2.00
N ARG A 95 2.81 2.17 -2.52
CA ARG A 95 1.40 1.94 -2.87
C ARG A 95 1.31 1.15 -4.18
N SER A 96 0.27 0.33 -4.32
CA SER A 96 0.06 -0.46 -5.55
C SER A 96 0.01 0.40 -6.81
N GLY A 97 -0.62 1.58 -6.76
CA GLY A 97 -0.63 2.51 -7.89
C GLY A 97 0.75 3.04 -8.27
N GLU A 98 1.61 3.29 -7.28
CA GLU A 98 2.99 3.74 -7.49
C GLU A 98 3.79 2.64 -8.19
N ALA A 99 3.75 1.40 -7.70
CA ALA A 99 4.44 0.28 -8.34
C ALA A 99 3.91 -0.03 -9.75
N ARG A 100 2.58 -0.14 -9.92
CA ARG A 100 1.97 -0.47 -11.22
C ARG A 100 2.28 0.57 -12.28
N GLY A 101 2.34 1.84 -11.90
CA GLY A 101 2.68 2.91 -12.81
C GLY A 101 4.17 3.02 -13.11
N ALA A 102 5.06 2.43 -12.29
CA ALA A 102 6.50 2.73 -12.31
C ALA A 102 7.12 2.55 -13.71
N THR A 103 7.89 3.54 -14.13
CA THR A 103 8.60 3.53 -15.42
C THR A 103 10.10 3.37 -15.25
N TRP A 104 10.79 2.79 -16.24
CA TRP A 104 12.25 2.57 -16.14
C TRP A 104 13.07 3.85 -15.93
N ARG A 105 12.55 5.01 -16.34
CA ARG A 105 13.21 6.32 -16.16
C ARG A 105 13.20 6.80 -14.70
N GLU A 106 12.33 6.25 -13.86
CA GLU A 106 12.25 6.58 -12.44
C GLU A 106 13.37 5.90 -11.62
N PHE A 107 14.12 4.98 -12.22
CA PHE A 107 15.09 4.14 -11.50
C PHE A 107 16.53 4.51 -11.83
N ASP A 108 17.30 4.78 -10.78
CA ASP A 108 18.76 4.72 -10.80
C ASP A 108 19.19 3.38 -10.16
N LEU A 109 19.40 2.37 -11.01
CA LEU A 109 19.78 1.03 -10.56
C LEU A 109 21.22 0.93 -10.09
N ALA A 110 22.06 1.93 -10.38
CA ALA A 110 23.45 2.00 -9.91
C ALA A 110 23.50 2.59 -8.50
N ALA A 111 22.78 3.69 -8.25
CA ALA A 111 22.63 4.27 -6.91
C ALA A 111 21.64 3.49 -6.02
N GLY A 112 20.87 2.56 -6.61
CA GLY A 112 19.85 1.80 -5.91
C GLY A 112 18.74 2.69 -5.38
N LEU A 113 18.20 3.55 -6.25
CA LEU A 113 17.15 4.52 -5.95
C LEU A 113 16.00 4.42 -6.94
N TRP A 114 14.78 4.60 -6.43
CA TRP A 114 13.57 4.81 -7.22
C TRP A 114 12.95 6.15 -6.85
N THR A 115 12.89 7.07 -7.80
CA THR A 115 12.34 8.41 -7.61
C THR A 115 10.97 8.51 -8.25
N ILE A 116 9.92 8.61 -7.42
CA ILE A 116 8.55 8.78 -7.88
C ILE A 116 8.23 10.28 -7.99
N PRO A 117 7.92 10.79 -9.20
CA PRO A 117 7.58 12.18 -9.40
C PRO A 117 6.34 12.62 -8.61
N GLY A 118 6.31 13.89 -8.18
CA GLY A 118 5.23 14.45 -7.37
C GLY A 118 3.84 14.33 -8.02
N GLU A 119 3.75 14.43 -9.35
CA GLU A 119 2.51 14.27 -10.13
C GLU A 119 1.85 12.89 -9.98
N ARG A 120 2.63 11.86 -9.61
CA ARG A 120 2.13 10.50 -9.34
C ARG A 120 1.90 10.25 -7.86
N MET A 121 2.40 11.12 -7.00
CA MET A 121 2.30 10.96 -5.55
C MET A 121 1.00 11.58 -5.05
N LYS A 122 0.31 10.86 -4.15
CA LYS A 122 -0.94 11.34 -3.53
C LYS A 122 -0.80 12.71 -2.85
N ALA A 123 0.39 13.02 -2.34
CA ALA A 123 0.68 14.27 -1.65
C ALA A 123 1.30 15.35 -2.56
N GLY A 124 1.44 15.10 -3.87
CA GLY A 124 1.99 16.07 -4.83
C GLY A 124 3.51 16.32 -4.68
N LYS A 125 4.18 15.63 -3.77
CA LYS A 125 5.62 15.79 -3.50
C LYS A 125 6.38 14.55 -3.98
N GLU A 126 7.51 14.79 -4.65
CA GLU A 126 8.44 13.74 -5.07
C GLU A 126 8.81 12.82 -3.89
N HIS A 127 8.93 11.53 -4.17
CA HIS A 127 9.30 10.54 -3.18
C HIS A 127 10.39 9.61 -3.70
N VAL A 128 11.57 9.67 -3.06
CA VAL A 128 12.71 8.80 -3.37
C VAL A 128 12.72 7.61 -2.43
N ILE A 129 12.70 6.38 -2.96
CA ILE A 129 12.74 5.12 -2.21
C ILE A 129 14.12 4.46 -2.42
N PRO A 130 14.90 4.20 -1.35
CA PRO A 130 16.10 3.40 -1.45
C PRO A 130 15.74 1.93 -1.69
N LEU A 131 16.40 1.31 -2.66
CA LEU A 131 16.16 -0.07 -3.06
C LEU A 131 17.16 -1.00 -2.38
N SER A 132 16.62 -2.02 -1.72
CA SER A 132 17.40 -3.12 -1.13
C SER A 132 17.93 -4.08 -2.21
N ALA A 133 18.89 -4.94 -1.83
CA ALA A 133 19.47 -5.90 -2.76
C ALA A 133 18.42 -6.84 -3.42
N PRO A 134 17.42 -7.41 -2.69
CA PRO A 134 16.36 -8.19 -3.32
C PRO A 134 15.50 -7.39 -4.29
N ALA A 135 15.19 -6.12 -3.99
CA ALA A 135 14.42 -5.27 -4.90
C ALA A 135 15.19 -4.98 -6.21
N LEU A 136 16.50 -4.75 -6.11
CA LEU A 136 17.37 -4.59 -7.28
C LEU A 136 17.49 -5.87 -8.10
N ALA A 137 17.63 -7.02 -7.43
CA ALA A 137 17.68 -8.32 -8.09
C ALA A 137 16.38 -8.60 -8.87
N LEU A 138 15.22 -8.33 -8.26
CA LEU A 138 13.92 -8.41 -8.91
C LEU A 138 13.91 -7.53 -10.17
N LEU A 139 14.19 -6.23 -10.05
CA LEU A 139 14.19 -5.30 -11.19
C LEU A 139 15.12 -5.75 -12.32
N ARG A 140 16.33 -6.23 -12.00
CA ARG A 140 17.30 -6.70 -13.01
C ARG A 140 16.85 -7.96 -13.74
N SER A 141 16.02 -8.80 -13.11
CA SER A 141 15.48 -10.01 -13.72
C SER A 141 14.26 -9.78 -14.61
N LEU A 142 13.64 -8.60 -14.55
CA LEU A 142 12.42 -8.33 -15.31
C LEU A 142 12.70 -8.17 -16.80
N PRO A 143 11.86 -8.77 -17.67
CA PRO A 143 11.93 -8.51 -19.10
C PRO A 143 11.54 -7.06 -19.41
N ARG A 144 12.06 -6.52 -20.52
CA ARG A 144 11.64 -5.22 -21.05
C ARG A 144 10.68 -5.44 -22.23
N LEU A 145 9.55 -4.75 -22.21
CA LEU A 145 8.63 -4.72 -23.35
C LEU A 145 9.00 -3.55 -24.27
N ALA A 146 9.34 -3.86 -25.52
CA ALA A 146 9.69 -2.85 -26.53
C ALA A 146 8.55 -1.82 -26.68
N GLY A 147 8.91 -0.53 -26.70
CA GLY A 147 7.95 0.58 -26.81
C GLY A 147 7.14 0.88 -25.53
N SER A 148 7.31 0.12 -24.44
CA SER A 148 6.63 0.39 -23.17
C SER A 148 7.56 1.06 -22.17
N PRO A 149 7.16 2.18 -21.53
CA PRO A 149 7.95 2.80 -20.47
C PRO A 149 7.84 2.05 -19.14
N TYR A 150 6.78 1.24 -18.95
CA TYR A 150 6.44 0.60 -17.68
C TYR A 150 7.40 -0.54 -17.32
N VAL A 151 7.81 -0.57 -16.05
CA VAL A 151 8.56 -1.68 -15.44
C VAL A 151 7.67 -2.92 -15.33
N PHE A 152 6.45 -2.73 -14.84
CA PHE A 152 5.44 -3.79 -14.75
C PHE A 152 4.32 -3.49 -15.75
N PHE A 153 4.32 -4.21 -16.87
CA PHE A 153 3.39 -3.96 -17.97
C PHE A 153 2.26 -5.00 -18.06
N ALA A 154 1.12 -4.59 -18.59
CA ALA A 154 0.05 -5.51 -18.99
C ALA A 154 0.45 -6.29 -20.26
N PRO A 155 -0.15 -7.47 -20.54
CA PRO A 155 0.16 -8.24 -21.74
C PRO A 155 0.00 -7.48 -23.07
N ARG A 156 -0.90 -6.49 -23.10
CA ARG A 156 -1.14 -5.61 -24.27
C ARG A 156 -0.39 -4.27 -24.19
N GLY A 157 0.58 -4.15 -23.30
CA GLY A 157 1.27 -2.90 -22.98
C GLY A 157 0.49 -2.02 -22.00
N GLY A 158 1.17 -1.01 -21.46
CA GLY A 158 0.59 -0.08 -20.49
C GLY A 158 0.53 -0.59 -19.05
N MET A 159 0.03 0.27 -18.15
CA MET A 159 -0.19 -0.08 -16.74
C MET A 159 -1.38 -1.04 -16.61
N PHE A 160 -1.22 -2.15 -15.87
CA PHE A 160 -2.34 -3.03 -15.55
C PHE A 160 -3.16 -2.54 -14.34
N THR A 161 -4.37 -3.09 -14.19
CA THR A 161 -5.31 -2.69 -13.15
C THR A 161 -4.94 -3.27 -11.78
N ASP A 162 -5.34 -2.59 -10.71
CA ASP A 162 -5.15 -3.07 -9.33
C ASP A 162 -5.73 -4.47 -9.08
N MET A 163 -6.77 -4.83 -9.84
CA MET A 163 -7.42 -6.14 -9.77
C MET A 163 -6.47 -7.29 -10.12
N ALA A 164 -5.47 -7.09 -10.99
CA ALA A 164 -4.52 -8.16 -11.33
C ALA A 164 -3.69 -8.62 -10.13
N MET A 165 -3.26 -7.67 -9.27
CA MET A 165 -2.58 -7.99 -8.01
C MET A 165 -3.55 -8.62 -7.00
N THR A 166 -4.77 -8.09 -6.91
CA THR A 166 -5.82 -8.66 -6.05
C THR A 166 -6.09 -10.13 -6.40
N GLN A 167 -6.18 -10.45 -7.69
CA GLN A 167 -6.37 -11.83 -8.16
C GLN A 167 -5.17 -12.72 -7.88
N THR A 168 -3.95 -12.16 -7.90
CA THR A 168 -2.74 -12.90 -7.50
C THR A 168 -2.82 -13.31 -6.03
N ILE A 169 -3.16 -12.38 -5.13
CA ILE A 169 -3.33 -12.67 -3.69
C ILE A 169 -4.45 -13.69 -3.47
N ARG A 170 -5.59 -13.55 -4.15
CA ARG A 170 -6.72 -14.47 -4.03
C ARG A 170 -6.37 -15.90 -4.45
N ARG A 171 -5.68 -16.06 -5.58
CA ARG A 171 -5.20 -17.39 -6.02
C ARG A 171 -4.23 -17.98 -5.02
N MET A 172 -3.25 -17.20 -4.56
CA MET A 172 -2.33 -17.66 -3.52
C MET A 172 -3.08 -18.09 -2.25
N HIS A 173 -4.15 -17.40 -1.88
CA HIS A 173 -4.97 -17.75 -0.73
C HIS A 173 -5.71 -19.07 -0.96
N THR A 174 -6.39 -19.22 -2.10
CA THR A 174 -7.07 -20.48 -2.48
C THR A 174 -6.10 -21.66 -2.49
N ASP A 175 -4.92 -21.50 -3.09
CA ASP A 175 -3.91 -22.56 -3.16
C ASP A 175 -3.38 -22.95 -1.77
N ALA A 176 -3.13 -21.96 -0.91
CA ALA A 176 -2.69 -22.20 0.46
C ALA A 176 -3.75 -22.94 1.30
N ILE A 177 -5.04 -22.63 1.11
CA ILE A 177 -6.14 -23.36 1.75
C ILE A 177 -6.23 -24.79 1.19
N ALA A 178 -6.12 -24.95 -0.14
CA ALA A 178 -6.17 -26.27 -0.78
C ALA A 178 -5.01 -27.18 -0.33
N ALA A 179 -3.85 -26.59 -0.01
CA ALA A 179 -2.70 -27.27 0.58
C ALA A 179 -2.83 -27.54 2.10
N GLY A 180 -3.98 -27.25 2.71
CA GLY A 180 -4.22 -27.45 4.15
C GLY A 180 -3.66 -26.36 5.07
N GLY A 181 -3.16 -25.25 4.50
CA GLY A 181 -2.70 -24.09 5.26
C GLY A 181 -3.82 -23.16 5.69
N GLN A 182 -3.48 -22.10 6.45
CA GLN A 182 -4.44 -21.11 6.96
C GLN A 182 -4.86 -20.06 5.91
N GLY A 183 -4.27 -20.08 4.72
CA GLY A 183 -4.40 -19.02 3.72
C GLY A 183 -3.78 -17.69 4.17
N TRP A 184 -3.95 -16.66 3.33
CA TRP A 184 -3.44 -15.30 3.58
C TRP A 184 -4.54 -14.38 4.08
N ILE A 185 -4.80 -14.46 5.38
CA ILE A 185 -5.87 -13.69 6.05
C ILE A 185 -5.29 -12.74 7.09
N ASP A 186 -6.02 -11.65 7.30
CA ASP A 186 -5.85 -10.77 8.44
C ASP A 186 -6.59 -11.36 9.65
N PRO A 187 -5.92 -11.65 10.78
CA PRO A 187 -6.56 -12.25 11.94
C PRO A 187 -7.58 -11.32 12.61
N THR A 188 -7.44 -10.01 12.46
CA THR A 188 -8.36 -9.04 13.06
C THR A 188 -9.65 -8.92 12.26
N SER A 189 -9.55 -8.88 10.93
CA SER A 189 -10.75 -8.73 10.08
C SER A 189 -11.32 -10.06 9.57
N GLY A 190 -10.59 -11.16 9.64
CA GLY A 190 -10.96 -12.47 9.08
C GLY A 190 -11.01 -12.50 7.55
N ARG A 191 -10.50 -11.46 6.89
CA ARG A 191 -10.58 -11.28 5.44
C ARG A 191 -9.23 -11.56 4.78
N VAL A 192 -9.27 -11.95 3.51
CA VAL A 192 -8.07 -12.06 2.67
C VAL A 192 -7.33 -10.73 2.64
N ILE A 193 -6.01 -10.79 2.78
CA ILE A 193 -5.16 -9.60 2.80
C ILE A 193 -5.23 -8.82 1.48
N THR A 194 -4.72 -7.59 1.48
CA THR A 194 -4.66 -6.74 0.29
C THR A 194 -3.25 -6.23 0.05
N ALA A 195 -2.94 -5.81 -1.19
CA ALA A 195 -1.66 -5.20 -1.50
C ALA A 195 -1.38 -3.94 -0.66
N HIS A 196 -2.43 -3.14 -0.36
CA HIS A 196 -2.29 -2.00 0.55
C HIS A 196 -2.05 -2.44 2.00
N GLY A 197 -2.67 -3.54 2.44
CA GLY A 197 -2.47 -4.10 3.78
C GLY A 197 -1.02 -4.51 4.06
N LEU A 198 -0.25 -4.89 3.04
CA LEU A 198 1.19 -5.17 3.20
C LEU A 198 1.99 -3.93 3.68
N ARG A 199 1.50 -2.72 3.43
CA ARG A 199 2.11 -1.50 3.98
C ARG A 199 1.86 -1.36 5.48
N SER A 200 0.69 -1.77 5.95
CA SER A 200 0.42 -1.86 7.38
C SER A 200 1.31 -2.93 8.01
N THR A 201 1.46 -4.09 7.37
CA THR A 201 2.41 -5.14 7.79
C THR A 201 3.84 -4.60 7.96
N PHE A 202 4.34 -3.83 6.99
CA PHE A 202 5.64 -3.17 7.09
C PHE A 202 5.71 -2.19 8.26
N ARG A 203 4.68 -1.33 8.41
CA ARG A 203 4.62 -0.36 9.50
C ARG A 203 4.70 -1.11 10.85
N ASP A 204 3.81 -2.08 11.06
CA ASP A 204 3.69 -2.79 12.34
C ASP A 204 5.00 -3.48 12.70
N TRP A 205 5.62 -4.18 11.74
CA TRP A 205 6.96 -4.73 11.90
C TRP A 205 8.00 -3.68 12.32
N ALA A 206 8.09 -2.57 11.57
CA ALA A 206 9.10 -1.56 11.81
C ALA A 206 8.93 -0.90 13.19
N GLY A 207 7.67 -0.62 13.59
CA GLY A 207 7.36 0.04 14.85
C GLY A 207 7.47 -0.87 16.07
N GLU A 208 7.24 -2.18 15.92
CA GLU A 208 7.23 -3.11 17.05
C GLU A 208 8.55 -3.85 17.25
N THR A 209 9.33 -4.06 16.19
CA THR A 209 10.48 -4.99 16.23
C THR A 209 11.82 -4.34 15.93
N THR A 210 11.85 -3.04 15.65
CA THR A 210 13.08 -2.33 15.28
C THR A 210 13.29 -1.06 16.11
N HIS A 211 14.51 -0.52 16.07
CA HIS A 211 14.86 0.76 16.69
C HIS A 211 14.80 1.94 15.72
N HIS A 212 14.24 1.75 14.51
CA HIS A 212 14.11 2.84 13.56
C HIS A 212 13.14 3.88 14.08
N ALA A 213 13.56 5.15 14.03
CA ALA A 213 12.76 6.24 14.53
C ALA A 213 11.46 6.39 13.74
N ARG A 214 10.37 6.77 14.41
CA ARG A 214 9.02 6.83 13.82
C ARG A 214 9.00 7.69 12.55
N GLU A 215 9.69 8.82 12.56
CA GLU A 215 9.77 9.72 11.42
C GLU A 215 10.42 9.08 10.19
N VAL A 216 11.37 8.15 10.38
CA VAL A 216 11.99 7.39 9.29
C VAL A 216 10.97 6.41 8.67
N ILE A 217 10.21 5.72 9.53
CA ILE A 217 9.18 4.75 9.12
C ILE A 217 8.04 5.44 8.37
N GLU A 218 7.50 6.53 8.93
CA GLU A 218 6.42 7.31 8.29
C GLU A 218 6.89 7.94 6.98
N HIS A 219 8.14 8.42 6.91
CA HIS A 219 8.70 8.94 5.67
C HIS A 219 8.91 7.83 4.63
N ALA A 220 9.30 6.61 5.00
CA ALA A 220 9.38 5.48 4.07
C ALA A 220 8.01 5.14 3.45
N LEU A 221 6.93 5.37 4.18
CA LEU A 221 5.56 5.19 3.70
C LEU A 221 5.00 6.40 2.94
N ALA A 222 5.79 7.46 2.75
CA ALA A 222 5.35 8.76 2.22
C ALA A 222 4.08 9.26 2.95
N HIS A 223 4.07 9.10 4.28
CA HIS A 223 3.08 9.70 5.15
C HIS A 223 3.52 11.13 5.50
N GLN A 224 2.53 12.01 5.70
CA GLN A 224 2.80 13.35 6.21
C GLN A 224 3.04 13.23 7.71
N LEU A 225 4.15 13.79 8.20
CA LEU A 225 4.36 13.95 9.63
C LEU A 225 3.30 14.92 10.16
N HIS A 226 2.75 14.61 11.35
CA HIS A 226 1.72 15.45 11.97
C HIS A 226 2.27 16.82 12.38
N ASP A 227 3.57 16.90 12.71
CA ASP A 227 4.22 18.13 13.13
C ASP A 227 4.91 18.83 11.94
N LYS A 228 4.50 20.07 11.68
CA LYS A 228 5.09 20.94 10.65
C LYS A 228 6.54 21.31 10.96
N ALA A 229 6.95 21.32 12.23
CA ALA A 229 8.33 21.58 12.64
C ALA A 229 9.25 20.40 12.30
N GLU A 230 8.83 19.15 12.55
CA GLU A 230 9.56 17.95 12.13
C GLU A 230 9.71 17.88 10.60
N ALA A 231 8.67 18.27 9.87
CA ALA A 231 8.70 18.35 8.41
C ALA A 231 9.76 19.33 7.87
N ALA A 232 10.09 20.39 8.62
CA ALA A 232 11.10 21.39 8.26
C ALA A 232 12.54 20.94 8.55
N TYR A 233 12.75 20.03 9.52
CA TYR A 233 14.05 19.43 9.84
C TYR A 233 14.42 18.26 8.91
N ALA A 234 13.45 17.64 8.24
CA ALA A 234 13.64 16.56 7.27
C ALA A 234 14.28 17.00 5.92
N ARG A 235 15.09 18.07 5.92
CA ARG A 235 15.73 18.67 4.72
C ARG A 235 16.56 17.68 3.88
N GLY A 236 16.98 16.54 4.45
CA GLY A 236 17.71 15.47 3.74
C GLY A 236 16.91 14.19 3.44
N ALA A 237 15.57 14.21 3.49
CA ALA A 237 14.67 13.07 3.26
C ALA A 237 15.03 11.77 4.04
N LEU A 238 15.88 11.88 5.07
CA LEU A 238 16.45 10.81 5.89
C LEU A 238 16.93 9.60 5.07
N LEU A 239 17.49 9.83 3.87
CA LEU A 239 17.69 8.76 2.87
C LEU A 239 18.60 7.63 3.38
N ALA A 240 19.70 7.96 4.07
CA ALA A 240 20.59 6.96 4.64
C ALA A 240 19.90 6.10 5.73
N LYS A 241 19.13 6.73 6.63
CA LYS A 241 18.35 6.01 7.64
C LYS A 241 17.28 5.14 7.00
N ARG A 242 16.60 5.64 5.97
CA ARG A 242 15.62 4.85 5.21
C ARG A 242 16.25 3.70 4.45
N ARG A 243 17.48 3.84 3.94
CA ARG A 243 18.21 2.73 3.32
C ARG A 243 18.42 1.60 4.32
N ALA A 244 18.92 1.92 5.52
CA ALA A 244 19.06 0.93 6.59
C ALA A 244 17.73 0.25 6.94
N LEU A 245 16.63 1.01 7.07
CA LEU A 245 15.29 0.48 7.31
C LEU A 245 14.82 -0.47 6.20
N MET A 246 15.01 -0.10 4.93
CA MET A 246 14.60 -0.93 3.80
C MET A 246 15.46 -2.20 3.65
N ASP A 247 16.74 -2.13 4.03
CA ASP A 247 17.63 -3.30 4.07
C ASP A 247 17.24 -4.27 5.19
N ASP A 248 16.92 -3.76 6.39
CA ASP A 248 16.39 -4.56 7.49
C ASP A 248 15.08 -5.24 7.12
N TRP A 249 14.17 -4.49 6.47
CA TRP A 249 12.90 -5.02 6.01
C TRP A 249 13.10 -6.13 4.99
N ALA A 250 13.97 -5.91 4.01
CA ALA A 250 14.28 -6.92 3.01
C ALA A 250 14.84 -8.19 3.66
N ARG A 251 15.79 -8.07 4.60
CA ARG A 251 16.30 -9.23 5.36
C ARG A 251 15.19 -9.98 6.10
N PHE A 252 14.27 -9.27 6.72
CA PHE A 252 13.16 -9.88 7.44
C PHE A 252 12.18 -10.60 6.50
N VAL A 253 11.86 -10.01 5.36
CA VAL A 253 10.96 -10.57 4.35
C VAL A 253 11.58 -11.79 3.66
N THR A 254 12.86 -11.73 3.31
CA THR A 254 13.53 -12.78 2.55
C THR A 254 14.19 -13.84 3.42
N ARG A 255 13.95 -13.84 4.74
CA ARG A 255 14.58 -14.81 5.65
C ARG A 255 14.17 -16.26 5.29
N PRO A 256 15.10 -17.22 5.38
CA PRO A 256 14.79 -18.62 5.16
C PRO A 256 13.77 -19.13 6.19
N SER A 257 13.12 -20.27 5.91
CA SER A 257 12.35 -20.97 6.94
C SER A 257 13.28 -21.38 8.07
N ALA A 258 12.90 -21.11 9.32
CA ALA A 258 13.63 -21.67 10.45
C ALA A 258 13.54 -23.21 10.37
N GLU A 259 14.69 -23.90 10.39
CA GLU A 259 14.72 -25.34 10.60
C GLU A 259 14.18 -25.63 12.00
N VAL A 260 13.05 -26.33 12.08
CA VAL A 260 12.52 -26.82 13.35
C VAL A 260 13.34 -28.06 13.74
N ILE A 261 14.40 -27.88 14.51
CA ILE A 261 15.12 -28.98 15.13
C ILE A 261 14.22 -29.56 16.23
N ARG A 262 13.61 -30.73 15.98
CA ARG A 262 12.91 -31.49 17.01
C ARG A 262 13.94 -32.06 17.97
N LEU A 263 14.02 -31.50 19.18
CA LEU A 263 14.81 -32.10 20.25
C LEU A 263 14.18 -33.45 20.64
N PRO A 264 14.97 -34.53 20.76
CA PRO A 264 14.46 -35.81 21.24
C PRO A 264 13.92 -35.62 22.66
N VAL A 265 12.64 -35.96 22.87
CA VAL A 265 12.08 -36.07 24.21
C VAL A 265 12.74 -37.27 24.85
N GLY A 266 13.68 -37.05 25.78
CA GLY A 266 14.36 -38.10 26.51
C GLY A 266 13.34 -39.01 27.19
N GLY A 267 13.27 -40.27 26.73
CA GLY A 267 12.47 -41.30 27.36
C GLY A 267 12.97 -41.51 28.79
N ARG A 268 12.11 -41.24 29.77
CA ARG A 268 12.29 -41.77 31.11
C ARG A 268 11.90 -43.24 31.06
N THR A 269 12.91 -44.11 31.12
CA THR A 269 12.79 -45.51 31.52
C THR A 269 12.23 -45.62 32.93
#